data_AF-A0A6H1ZRK8-F1
#
_entry.id   AF-A0A6H1ZRK8-F1
#
_cell.length_a   1.000
_cell.length_b   1.000
_cell.length_c   1.000
_cell.angle_alpha   90.00
_cell.angle_beta   90.00
_cell.angle_gamma   90.00
#
_symmetry.space_group_name_H-M   'P 1'
#
loop_
_entity.id
_entity.type
_entity.pdbx_description
1 polymer ?
#
loop_
_entity_poly.entity_id
_entity_poly.type
_entity_poly.pdbx_seq_one_letter_code
_entity_poly.pdbx_strand_id
1 'polypeptide(L)'
;IIPLCKNKGYSIALLNPLFEFWLLLHLVDISTYDHEKIFNNDRVNSKKRYLDHELSLILGKYNKKKDQFNREIVSFENLQRAVMQEALFENDLNNVIDKLGGNMSSLIKEIVNF
;
A
#
# COMPACT_ATOMS: atom_id res chain seq x y z
N ILE A 1 3.91 12.59 16.00
CA ILE A 1 3.35 13.11 14.72
C ILE A 1 1.82 12.97 14.70
N ILE A 2 1.27 11.78 14.96
CA ILE A 2 -0.20 11.55 14.98
C ILE A 2 -0.99 12.59 15.81
N PRO A 3 -0.63 12.88 17.09
CA PRO A 3 -1.36 13.89 17.87
C PRO A 3 -1.31 15.30 17.27
N LEU A 4 -0.17 15.67 16.66
CA LEU A 4 0.00 16.98 16.03
C LEU A 4 -0.91 17.15 14.80
N CYS A 5 -0.99 16.12 13.96
CA CYS A 5 -1.86 16.11 12.79
C CYS A 5 -3.34 16.16 13.19
N LYS A 6 -3.74 15.42 14.24
CA LYS A 6 -5.09 15.49 14.80
C LYS A 6 -5.42 16.90 15.29
N ASN A 7 -4.51 17.55 16.02
CA ASN A 7 -4.70 18.92 16.49
C ASN A 7 -4.80 19.95 15.36
N LYS A 8 -4.19 19.67 14.20
CA LYS A 8 -4.24 20.53 13.01
C LYS A 8 -5.38 20.18 12.04
N GLY A 9 -6.18 19.15 12.34
CA GLY A 9 -7.27 18.69 11.47
C GLY A 9 -6.80 18.03 10.16
N TYR A 10 -5.60 17.46 10.14
CA TYR A 10 -5.10 16.71 8.97
C TYR A 10 -5.55 15.26 9.02
N SER A 11 -6.16 14.77 7.93
CA SER A 11 -6.33 13.33 7.70
C SER A 11 -4.95 12.67 7.55
N ILE A 12 -4.77 11.49 8.15
CA ILE A 12 -3.51 10.75 8.15
C ILE A 12 -3.76 9.37 7.59
N ALA A 13 -2.94 8.96 6.63
CA ALA A 13 -2.80 7.58 6.23
C ALA A 13 -1.36 7.11 6.49
N LEU A 14 -1.23 5.95 7.12
CA LEU A 14 0.01 5.20 7.29
C LEU A 14 -0.15 3.85 6.61
N LEU A 15 0.96 3.36 6.06
CA LEU A 15 1.09 2.04 5.47
C LEU A 15 2.38 1.45 6.00
N ASN A 16 2.35 0.17 6.37
CA ASN A 16 3.49 -0.56 6.86
C ASN A 16 3.53 -1.91 6.11
N PRO A 17 4.63 -2.24 5.40
CA PRO A 17 5.95 -1.62 5.53
C PRO A 17 6.18 -0.33 4.75
N LEU A 18 5.45 -0.09 3.66
CA LEU A 18 5.62 1.10 2.80
C LEU A 18 4.48 1.20 1.77
N PHE A 19 4.49 2.26 0.95
CA PHE A 19 3.44 2.54 -0.01
C PHE A 19 3.25 1.46 -1.08
N GLU A 20 4.32 0.76 -1.47
CA GLU A 20 4.29 -0.32 -2.46
C GLU A 20 3.43 -1.52 -2.01
N PHE A 21 3.24 -1.72 -0.70
CA PHE A 21 2.28 -2.69 -0.21
C PHE A 21 0.85 -2.36 -0.69
N TRP A 22 0.42 -1.11 -0.52
CA TRP A 22 -0.89 -0.65 -1.01
C TRP A 22 -1.02 -0.80 -2.52
N LEU A 23 0.03 -0.50 -3.29
CA LEU A 23 0.03 -0.72 -4.74
C LEU A 23 -0.11 -2.19 -5.12
N LEU A 24 0.49 -3.11 -4.37
CA LEU A 24 0.33 -4.54 -4.63
C LEU A 24 -1.14 -4.97 -4.48
N LEU A 25 -1.87 -4.43 -3.50
CA LEU A 25 -3.30 -4.70 -3.30
C LEU A 25 -4.20 -4.31 -4.50
N HIS A 26 -3.70 -3.49 -5.43
CA HIS A 26 -4.43 -3.13 -6.65
C HIS A 26 -4.40 -4.25 -7.68
N LEU A 27 -3.35 -5.08 -7.67
CA LEU A 27 -2.96 -5.87 -8.83
C LEU A 27 -3.15 -7.37 -8.64
N VAL A 28 -3.19 -7.83 -7.39
CA VAL A 28 -3.19 -9.27 -7.06
C VAL A 28 -4.27 -9.63 -6.06
N ASP A 29 -4.52 -10.92 -5.92
CA ASP A 29 -5.17 -11.46 -4.72
C ASP A 29 -4.10 -11.62 -3.64
N ILE A 30 -4.16 -10.77 -2.60
CA ILE A 30 -3.15 -10.71 -1.56
C ILE A 30 -3.14 -11.95 -0.68
N SER A 31 -4.25 -12.71 -0.64
CA SER A 31 -4.34 -13.94 0.15
C SER A 31 -3.40 -15.04 -0.34
N THR A 32 -2.89 -14.93 -1.57
CA THR A 32 -1.93 -15.88 -2.14
C THR A 32 -0.48 -15.54 -1.79
N TYR A 33 -0.22 -14.43 -1.10
CA TYR A 33 1.12 -13.96 -0.77
C TYR A 33 1.55 -14.36 0.64
N ASP A 34 2.86 -14.51 0.82
CA ASP A 34 3.49 -14.68 2.12
C ASP A 34 3.55 -13.33 2.85
N HIS A 35 2.69 -13.16 3.85
CA HIS A 35 2.55 -11.91 4.60
C HIS A 35 3.84 -11.54 5.37
N GLU A 36 4.63 -12.51 5.82
CA GLU A 36 5.90 -12.22 6.50
C GLU A 36 6.93 -11.64 5.52
N LYS A 37 6.99 -12.16 4.29
CA LYS A 37 7.84 -11.58 3.23
C LYS A 37 7.41 -10.18 2.83
N ILE A 38 6.10 -9.96 2.74
CA ILE A 38 5.55 -8.62 2.52
C ILE A 38 6.05 -7.69 3.61
N PHE A 39 5.83 -8.06 4.89
CA PHE A 39 6.13 -7.22 6.04
C PHE A 39 7.64 -6.92 6.19
N ASN A 40 8.50 -7.94 6.10
CA ASN A 40 9.95 -7.75 6.18
C ASN A 40 10.50 -6.94 5.00
N ASN A 41 9.87 -7.09 3.82
CA ASN A 41 10.23 -6.42 2.58
C ASN A 41 11.75 -6.47 2.29
N ASP A 42 12.33 -7.66 2.45
CA ASP A 42 13.77 -7.86 2.36
C ASP A 42 14.33 -7.55 0.97
N ARG A 43 15.65 -7.31 0.89
CA ARG A 43 16.33 -7.11 -0.39
C ARG A 43 16.37 -8.43 -1.17
N VAL A 44 15.86 -8.40 -2.40
CA VAL A 44 15.99 -9.51 -3.36
C VAL A 44 17.32 -9.39 -4.11
N ASN A 45 17.78 -8.15 -4.36
CA ASN A 45 19.09 -7.84 -4.93
C ASN A 45 19.56 -6.44 -4.50
N SER A 46 20.69 -5.98 -5.06
CA SER A 46 21.27 -4.67 -4.74
C SER A 46 20.38 -3.47 -5.11
N LYS A 47 19.40 -3.65 -5.98
CA LYS A 47 18.54 -2.58 -6.51
C LYS A 47 17.08 -2.66 -6.04
N LYS A 48 16.58 -3.84 -5.66
CA LYS A 48 15.15 -4.07 -5.37
C LYS A 48 14.92 -4.80 -4.05
N ARG A 49 13.92 -4.31 -3.32
CA ARG A 49 13.27 -5.04 -2.22
C ARG A 49 12.15 -5.93 -2.76
N TYR A 50 11.62 -6.80 -1.91
CA TYR A 50 10.60 -7.77 -2.26
C TYR A 50 9.40 -7.12 -2.95
N LEU A 51 8.78 -6.10 -2.36
CA LEU A 51 7.60 -5.45 -2.96
C LEU A 51 7.91 -4.75 -4.28
N ASP A 52 9.08 -4.12 -4.41
CA ASP A 52 9.55 -3.55 -5.68
C ASP A 52 9.75 -4.61 -6.77
N HIS A 53 10.24 -5.78 -6.37
CA HIS A 53 10.44 -6.91 -7.25
C HIS A 53 9.11 -7.48 -7.74
N GLU A 54 8.16 -7.73 -6.84
CA GLU A 54 6.83 -8.23 -7.17
C GLU A 54 6.07 -7.30 -8.12
N LEU A 55 6.02 -5.99 -7.81
CA LEU A 55 5.41 -5.00 -8.71
C LEU A 55 6.10 -4.99 -10.08
N SER A 56 7.41 -5.18 -10.13
CA SER A 56 8.13 -5.26 -11.40
C SER A 56 7.83 -6.51 -12.20
N LEU A 57 7.62 -7.66 -11.55
CA LEU A 57 7.25 -8.90 -12.22
C LEU A 57 5.86 -8.78 -12.85
N ILE A 58 4.89 -8.27 -12.08
CA ILE A 58 3.50 -8.11 -12.52
C ILE A 58 3.39 -7.10 -13.66
N LEU A 59 4.06 -5.95 -13.53
CA LEU A 59 3.95 -4.85 -14.50
C LEU A 59 4.97 -4.94 -15.65
N GLY A 60 5.86 -5.93 -15.65
CA GLY A 60 7.05 -6.01 -16.50
C GLY A 60 8.14 -4.97 -16.14
N LYS A 61 7.74 -3.81 -15.62
CA LYS A 61 8.63 -2.75 -15.11
C LYS A 61 7.88 -1.87 -14.12
N TYR A 62 8.39 -1.77 -12.90
CA TYR A 62 7.93 -0.80 -11.91
C TYR A 62 8.95 0.34 -11.72
N ASN A 63 8.47 1.58 -11.66
CA ASN A 63 9.31 2.76 -11.49
C ASN A 63 8.58 3.84 -10.70
N LYS A 64 9.28 4.40 -9.70
CA LYS A 64 8.75 5.41 -8.77
C LYS A 64 8.97 6.85 -9.26
N LYS A 65 9.79 7.04 -10.29
CA LYS A 65 10.15 8.36 -10.79
C LYS A 65 8.91 9.03 -11.40
N LYS A 66 8.82 10.34 -11.17
CA LYS A 66 7.87 11.23 -11.84
C LYS A 66 7.90 10.95 -13.36
N ASP A 67 6.72 10.82 -13.95
CA ASP A 67 6.47 10.52 -15.38
C ASP A 67 6.85 9.12 -15.86
N GLN A 68 7.37 8.24 -14.99
CA GLN A 68 7.67 6.84 -15.32
C GLN A 68 6.83 5.83 -14.53
N PHE A 69 6.05 6.33 -13.56
CA PHE A 69 5.08 5.53 -12.82
C PHE A 69 3.90 5.16 -13.73
N ASN A 70 3.57 3.87 -13.79
CA ASN A 70 2.40 3.42 -14.53
C ASN A 70 1.13 3.83 -13.77
N ARG A 71 0.41 4.83 -14.29
CA ARG A 71 -0.81 5.36 -13.67
C ARG A 71 -2.04 4.49 -13.93
N GLU A 72 -1.99 3.59 -14.92
CA GLU A 72 -3.11 2.70 -15.27
C GLU A 72 -3.46 1.73 -14.14
N ILE A 73 -2.50 1.46 -13.25
CA ILE A 73 -2.73 0.60 -12.06
C ILE A 73 -3.71 1.23 -11.07
N VAL A 74 -3.93 2.55 -11.13
CA VAL A 74 -4.81 3.31 -10.23
C VAL A 74 -6.15 3.57 -10.93
N SER A 75 -6.83 2.49 -11.34
CA SER A 75 -8.20 2.53 -11.85
C SER A 75 -9.22 2.48 -10.69
N PHE A 76 -10.48 2.83 -10.96
CA PHE A 76 -11.55 2.74 -9.94
C PHE A 76 -11.75 1.30 -9.44
N GLU A 77 -11.74 0.32 -10.34
CA GLU A 77 -11.83 -1.11 -10.01
C GLU A 77 -10.66 -1.57 -9.13
N ASN A 78 -9.44 -1.18 -9.50
CA ASN A 78 -8.25 -1.53 -8.72
C ASN A 78 -8.24 -0.85 -7.34
N LEU A 79 -8.76 0.38 -7.24
CA LEU A 79 -8.93 1.08 -5.97
C LEU A 79 -9.96 0.36 -5.09
N GLN A 80 -11.11 -0.04 -5.64
CA GLN A 80 -12.11 -0.84 -4.90
C GLN A 80 -11.49 -2.14 -4.38
N ARG A 81 -10.74 -2.84 -5.24
CA ARG A 81 -10.00 -4.04 -4.86
C ARG A 81 -9.03 -3.77 -3.71
N ALA A 82 -8.21 -2.73 -3.81
CA ALA A 82 -7.24 -2.39 -2.77
C ALA A 82 -7.92 -2.06 -1.43
N VAL A 83 -9.03 -1.31 -1.47
CA VAL A 83 -9.86 -1.01 -0.29
C VAL A 83 -10.40 -2.26 0.37
N MET A 84 -10.90 -3.23 -0.41
CA MET A 84 -11.42 -4.48 0.12
C MET A 84 -10.30 -5.34 0.73
N GLN A 85 -9.14 -5.39 0.09
CA GLN A 85 -8.03 -6.23 0.55
C GLN A 85 -7.29 -5.65 1.76
N GLU A 86 -7.21 -4.33 1.90
CA GLU A 86 -6.58 -3.71 3.07
C GLU A 86 -7.30 -4.06 4.38
N ALA A 87 -8.62 -4.33 4.31
CA ALA A 87 -9.41 -4.76 5.45
C ALA A 87 -8.99 -6.13 6.05
N LEU A 88 -8.13 -6.87 5.35
CA LEU A 88 -7.57 -8.14 5.85
C LEU A 88 -6.39 -7.93 6.81
N PHE A 89 -5.92 -6.68 6.96
CA PHE A 89 -4.71 -6.33 7.70
C PHE A 89 -5.00 -5.32 8.83
N GLU A 90 -3.98 -4.92 9.59
CA GLU A 90 -4.16 -3.90 10.63
C GLU A 90 -4.55 -2.56 10.01
N ASN A 91 -5.64 -1.95 10.49
CA ASN A 91 -6.10 -0.65 10.03
C ASN A 91 -6.15 0.41 11.15
N ASP A 92 -5.90 0.04 12.41
CA ASP A 92 -5.78 1.02 13.47
C ASP A 92 -4.48 1.81 13.32
N LEU A 93 -4.60 3.13 13.24
CA LEU A 93 -3.49 4.05 13.01
C LEU A 93 -2.35 3.91 14.03
N ASN A 94 -2.64 3.55 15.28
CA ASN A 94 -1.62 3.39 16.32
C ASN A 94 -0.92 2.03 16.21
N ASN A 95 -1.65 1.00 15.79
CA ASN A 95 -1.11 -0.37 15.69
C ASN A 95 -0.40 -0.66 14.36
N VAL A 96 -0.75 0.04 13.27
CA VAL A 96 -0.12 -0.12 11.94
C VAL A 96 1.39 0.08 11.99
N ILE A 97 1.91 0.86 12.95
CA ILE A 97 3.35 1.13 13.07
C ILE A 97 4.16 -0.17 13.25
N ASP A 98 3.60 -1.16 13.95
CA ASP A 98 4.30 -2.40 14.30
C ASP A 98 3.74 -3.64 13.59
N LYS A 99 2.71 -3.48 12.74
CA LYS A 99 2.03 -4.57 12.05
C LYS A 99 1.88 -4.30 10.56
N LEU A 100 1.82 -5.37 9.78
CA LEU A 100 1.46 -5.29 8.36
C LEU A 100 0.06 -4.71 8.22
N GLY A 101 -0.07 -3.66 7.39
CA GLY A 101 -1.35 -3.04 7.13
C GLY A 101 -1.24 -1.56 6.81
N GLY A 102 -2.34 -0.86 7.06
CA GLY A 102 -2.49 0.55 6.78
C GLY A 102 -3.92 1.03 6.88
N ASN A 103 -4.13 2.34 6.82
CA ASN A 103 -5.45 2.95 6.88
C ASN A 103 -5.76 3.82 5.65
N MET A 104 -5.17 3.50 4.49
CA MET A 104 -5.34 4.25 3.26
C MET A 104 -6.79 4.20 2.76
N SER A 105 -7.48 3.08 2.93
CA SER A 105 -8.90 2.96 2.56
C SER A 105 -9.79 3.98 3.25
N SER A 106 -9.49 4.38 4.48
CA SER A 106 -10.24 5.42 5.19
C SER A 106 -10.10 6.76 4.48
N LEU A 107 -8.87 7.13 4.11
CA LEU A 107 -8.61 8.36 3.36
C LEU A 107 -9.25 8.34 1.96
N ILE A 108 -9.19 7.21 1.25
CA ILE A 108 -9.79 7.12 -0.08
C ILE A 108 -11.32 7.26 0.01
N LYS A 109 -11.97 6.66 1.02
CA LYS A 109 -13.42 6.81 1.23
C LYS A 109 -13.85 8.24 1.57
N GLU A 110 -12.95 9.09 2.07
CA GLU A 110 -13.21 10.53 2.26
C GLU A 110 -13.21 11.31 0.93
N ILE A 111 -12.53 10.81 -0.09
CA ILE A 111 -12.28 11.52 -1.36
C ILE A 111 -13.14 10.96 -2.50
N VAL A 112 -13.39 9.65 -2.49
CA VAL A 112 -14.02 8.89 -3.56
C VAL A 112 -15.30 8.24 -3.02
N ASN A 113 -16.43 8.51 -3.68
CA ASN A 113 -17.67 7.80 -3.43
C ASN A 113 -17.63 6.47 -4.20
N PHE A 114 -17.65 5.36 -3.47
CA PHE A 114 -17.63 4.00 -4.02
C PHE A 114 -19.02 3.47 -4.37
#